data_AF-A0AAV5P006-F1
#
_entry.id   AF-A0AAV5P006-F1
#
_cell.length_a   1.000
_cell.length_b   1.000
_cell.length_c   1.000
_cell.angle_alpha   90.00
_cell.angle_beta   90.00
_cell.angle_gamma   90.00
#
_symmetry.space_group_name_H-M   'P 1'
#
loop_
_entity.id
_entity.type
_entity.pdbx_description
1 polymer ?
#
loop_
_entity_poly.entity_id
_entity_poly.type
_entity_poly.pdbx_seq_one_letter_code
_entity_poly.pdbx_strand_id
1 'polypeptide(L)'
;MRDGIQWYVSDQQTKKAIILSGLGWGRLPEHEANLEKIDNKLFEVKSQETMQIPIYVAKVKSNSLEPVGNTIWNFFSLIKQ
;
A
#
# COMPACT_ATOMS: atom_id res chain seq x y z
N MET A 1 10.09 20.53 -17.72
CA MET A 1 9.29 21.53 -17.00
C MET A 1 8.58 20.84 -15.85
N ARG A 2 8.83 21.27 -14.62
CA ARG A 2 8.19 20.77 -13.39
C ARG A 2 7.24 21.87 -12.92
N ASP A 3 6.25 22.20 -13.74
CA ASP A 3 5.51 23.46 -13.58
C ASP A 3 4.26 23.29 -12.69
N GLY A 4 4.38 22.47 -11.64
CA GLY A 4 3.31 22.19 -10.70
C GLY A 4 3.83 21.97 -9.28
N ILE A 5 2.97 22.25 -8.28
CA ILE A 5 3.29 22.02 -6.86
C ILE A 5 3.50 20.52 -6.64
N GLN A 6 4.66 20.17 -6.09
CA GLN A 6 5.01 18.80 -5.72
C GLN A 6 5.12 18.68 -4.21
N TRP A 7 4.33 17.79 -3.64
CA TRP A 7 4.41 17.45 -2.22
C TRP A 7 5.34 16.26 -2.03
N TYR A 8 6.31 16.40 -1.14
CA TYR A 8 7.17 15.32 -0.68
C TYR A 8 6.69 14.87 0.70
N VAL A 9 6.47 13.57 0.84
CA VAL A 9 5.96 12.94 2.06
C VAL A 9 6.80 11.72 2.40
N SER A 10 6.91 11.43 3.70
CA SER A 10 7.75 10.35 4.19
C SER A 10 7.02 8.99 4.22
N ASP A 11 5.69 8.98 4.15
CA ASP A 11 4.88 7.76 4.25
C ASP A 11 3.63 7.79 3.35
N GLN A 12 3.02 6.62 3.14
CA GLN A 12 1.86 6.47 2.25
C GLN A 12 0.56 7.03 2.84
N GLN A 13 0.41 7.02 4.17
CA GLN A 13 -0.82 7.49 4.83
C GLN A 13 -0.94 9.02 4.70
N THR A 14 0.17 9.74 4.92
CA THR A 14 0.24 11.18 4.66
C THR A 14 -0.04 11.50 3.20
N LYS A 15 0.50 10.70 2.25
CA LYS A 15 0.20 10.85 0.82
C LYS A 15 -1.30 10.73 0.55
N LYS A 16 -1.94 9.68 1.10
CA LYS A 16 -3.38 9.43 0.94
C LYS A 16 -4.21 10.59 1.51
N ALA A 17 -3.86 11.09 2.68
CA ALA A 17 -4.55 12.24 3.30
C ALA A 17 -4.48 13.50 2.43
N ILE A 18 -3.31 13.82 1.87
CA ILE A 18 -3.14 14.96 0.94
C ILE A 18 -4.04 14.80 -0.29
N ILE A 19 -4.08 13.61 -0.90
CA ILE A 19 -4.92 13.34 -2.07
C ILE A 19 -6.40 13.49 -1.73
N LEU A 20 -6.85 12.90 -0.61
CA LEU A 20 -8.26 12.98 -0.17
C LEU A 20 -8.69 14.40 0.19
N SER A 21 -7.77 15.25 0.65
CA SER A 21 -8.04 16.67 0.92
C SER A 21 -8.10 17.54 -0.35
N GLY A 22 -7.87 16.97 -1.54
CA GLY A 22 -7.87 17.70 -2.80
C GLY A 22 -6.61 18.54 -3.05
N LEU A 23 -5.56 18.37 -2.24
CA LEU A 23 -4.32 19.13 -2.34
C LEU A 23 -3.32 18.56 -3.35
N GLY A 24 -3.65 17.45 -4.01
CA GLY A 24 -2.82 16.85 -5.06
C GLY A 24 -3.35 15.50 -5.56
N TRP A 25 -2.58 14.85 -6.43
CA TRP A 25 -2.84 13.51 -6.94
C TRP A 25 -1.55 12.69 -6.92
N GLY A 26 -1.67 11.35 -6.97
CA GLY A 26 -0.50 10.48 -6.95
C GLY A 26 -0.86 9.00 -6.94
N ARG A 27 0.17 8.16 -6.86
CA ARG A 27 0.01 6.69 -6.78
C ARG A 27 -0.28 6.27 -5.35
N LEU A 28 -1.29 5.41 -5.19
CA LEU A 28 -1.64 4.73 -3.94
C LEU A 28 -1.68 3.21 -4.18
N PRO A 29 -1.34 2.38 -3.18
CA PRO A 29 -1.59 0.94 -3.25
C PRO A 29 -3.09 0.66 -3.40
N GLU A 30 -3.45 -0.34 -4.20
CA GLU A 30 -4.85 -0.65 -4.50
C GLU A 30 -5.65 -0.98 -3.23
N HIS A 31 -5.09 -1.83 -2.36
CA HIS A 31 -5.73 -2.20 -1.09
C HIS A 31 -6.01 -1.01 -0.17
N GLU A 32 -5.22 0.08 -0.26
CA GLU A 32 -5.45 1.29 0.52
C GLU A 32 -6.49 2.22 -0.10
N ALA A 33 -6.69 2.18 -1.43
CA ALA A 33 -7.59 3.10 -2.13
C ALA A 33 -9.00 2.51 -2.36
N ASN A 34 -9.18 1.21 -2.18
CA ASN A 34 -10.43 0.51 -2.53
C ASN A 34 -11.67 1.06 -1.85
N LEU A 35 -11.60 1.35 -0.54
CA LEU A 35 -12.75 1.90 0.20
C LEU A 35 -13.14 3.28 -0.34
N GLU A 36 -12.17 4.15 -0.58
CA GLU A 36 -12.42 5.51 -1.07
C GLU A 36 -12.85 5.53 -2.55
N LYS A 37 -12.47 4.54 -3.35
CA LYS A 37 -13.04 4.34 -4.70
C LYS A 37 -14.52 3.96 -4.62
N ILE A 38 -14.89 3.02 -3.74
CA ILE A 38 -16.29 2.60 -3.52
C ILE A 38 -17.14 3.79 -3.05
N ASP A 39 -16.60 4.60 -2.14
CA ASP A 39 -17.25 5.80 -1.61
C ASP A 39 -17.25 7.00 -2.58
N ASN A 40 -16.73 6.86 -3.81
CA ASN A 40 -16.57 7.94 -4.80
C ASN A 40 -15.74 9.15 -4.30
N LYS A 41 -14.83 8.93 -3.34
CA LYS A 41 -13.89 9.95 -2.84
C LYS A 41 -12.61 10.00 -3.67
N LEU A 42 -12.25 8.89 -4.32
CA LEU A 42 -11.10 8.81 -5.21
C LEU A 42 -11.51 8.30 -6.59
N PHE A 43 -10.87 8.86 -7.62
CA PHE A 43 -11.00 8.41 -8.99
C PHE A 43 -9.63 8.03 -9.54
N GLU A 44 -9.58 6.95 -10.31
CA GLU A 44 -8.34 6.49 -10.91
C GLU A 44 -8.03 7.30 -12.19
N VAL A 45 -6.84 7.89 -12.22
CA VAL A 45 -6.33 8.58 -13.41
C VAL A 45 -5.58 7.57 -14.27
N LYS A 46 -6.12 7.25 -15.45
CA LYS A 46 -5.52 6.32 -16.42
C LYS A 46 -4.35 6.96 -17.18
N SER A 47 -3.33 7.43 -16.45
CA SER A 47 -2.14 8.07 -17.04
C SER A 47 -0.90 7.17 -17.08
N GLN A 48 -0.86 6.13 -16.26
CA GLN A 48 0.29 5.23 -16.14
C GLN A 48 -0.17 3.81 -15.84
N GLU A 49 0.67 2.84 -16.18
CA GLU A 49 0.43 1.44 -15.86
C GLU A 49 0.53 1.16 -14.35
N THR A 50 -0.31 0.24 -13.90
CA THR A 50 -0.28 -0.31 -12.55
C THR A 50 1.02 -1.09 -12.35
N MET A 51 1.71 -0.81 -11.25
CA MET A 51 2.93 -1.54 -10.87
C MET A 51 2.54 -2.64 -9.90
N GLN A 52 2.88 -3.88 -10.23
CA GLN A 52 2.72 -5.00 -9.30
C GLN A 52 3.94 -5.10 -8.40
N ILE A 53 3.72 -4.89 -7.10
CA ILE A 53 4.77 -4.97 -6.08
C ILE A 53 4.44 -6.18 -5.19
N PRO A 54 5.23 -7.26 -5.26
CA PRO A 54 4.99 -8.43 -4.42
C PRO A 54 5.27 -8.11 -2.95
N ILE A 55 4.40 -8.60 -2.07
CA ILE A 55 4.55 -8.50 -0.61
C ILE A 55 5.00 -9.86 -0.10
N TYR A 56 6.05 -9.88 0.71
CA TYR A 56 6.62 -11.11 1.28
C TYR A 56 6.63 -11.07 2.79
N VAL A 57 6.50 -12.25 3.40
CA VAL A 57 6.71 -12.45 4.84
C VAL A 57 8.12 -12.99 5.05
N ALA A 58 8.87 -12.39 5.98
CA ALA A 58 10.24 -12.78 6.28
C ALA A 58 10.39 -13.18 7.75
N LYS A 59 11.31 -14.12 8.02
CA LYS A 59 11.71 -14.52 9.38
C LYS A 59 13.21 -14.74 9.45
N VAL A 60 13.79 -14.57 10.64
CA VAL A 60 15.21 -14.84 10.88
C VAL A 60 15.48 -16.33 10.76
N LYS A 61 16.48 -16.72 9.97
CA LYS A 61 16.81 -18.13 9.69
C LYS A 61 17.23 -18.92 10.93
N SER A 62 17.89 -18.27 11.89
CA SER A 62 18.49 -18.90 13.07
C SER A 62 17.52 -19.13 14.23
N ASN A 63 16.30 -18.58 14.18
CA ASN A 63 15.35 -18.73 15.27
C ASN A 63 14.23 -19.67 14.84
N SER A 64 14.18 -20.85 15.45
CA SER A 64 12.98 -21.69 15.39
C SER A 64 11.84 -20.88 15.97
N LEU A 65 10.82 -20.62 15.15
CA LEU A 65 9.64 -19.91 15.63
C LEU A 65 9.06 -20.70 16.81
N GLU A 66 8.87 -20.03 17.93
CA GLU A 66 8.13 -20.56 19.05
C GLU A 66 6.67 -20.84 18.65
N PRO A 67 5.86 -21.55 19.45
CA PRO A 67 4.50 -21.94 19.07
C PRO A 67 3.67 -20.78 18.49
N VAL A 68 3.72 -19.60 19.11
CA VAL A 68 3.04 -18.39 18.62
C VAL A 68 3.57 -17.93 17.25
N GLY A 69 4.90 -17.92 17.08
CA GLY A 69 5.52 -17.56 15.82
C GLY A 69 5.14 -18.52 14.68
N ASN A 70 5.07 -19.83 14.98
CA ASN A 70 4.61 -20.84 14.02
C ASN A 70 3.15 -20.63 13.65
N THR A 71 2.29 -20.28 14.60
CA THR A 71 0.88 -19.95 14.30
C THR A 71 0.78 -18.80 13.30
N ILE A 72 1.53 -17.71 13.51
CA ILE A 72 1.54 -16.55 12.59
C ILE A 72 2.11 -16.94 11.23
N TRP A 73 3.23 -17.67 11.20
CA TRP A 73 3.85 -18.11 9.95
C TRP A 73 2.94 -19.04 9.14
N ASN A 74 2.25 -19.96 9.81
CA ASN A 74 1.30 -20.87 9.19
C ASN A 74 0.08 -20.12 8.67
N PHE A 75 -0.41 -19.12 9.42
CA PHE A 75 -1.50 -18.25 8.95
C PHE A 75 -1.17 -17.61 7.60
N PHE A 76 0.00 -16.98 7.47
CA PHE A 76 0.42 -16.40 6.18
C PHE A 76 0.75 -17.45 5.11
N SER A 77 1.18 -18.65 5.49
CA SER A 77 1.42 -19.75 4.54
C SER A 77 0.13 -20.32 3.94
N LEU A 78 -1.00 -20.22 4.67
CA LEU A 78 -2.32 -20.64 4.22
C LEU A 78 -2.97 -19.62 3.30
N ILE A 79 -2.69 -18.33 3.50
CA ILE A 79 -3.16 -17.24 2.65
C ILE A 79 -2.20 -17.13 1.46
N LYS A 80 -2.25 -18.11 0.56
CA LYS A 80 -1.67 -17.95 -0.78
C LYS A 80 -2.51 -16.94 -1.54
N GLN A 81 -1.94 -15.76 -1.80
CA GLN A 81 -2.38 -14.87 -2.87
C GLN A 81 -1.67 -15.25 -4.17
#